data_AF-A0A6I9NW75-F1
#
_entry.id   AF-A0A6I9NW75-F1
#
_cell.length_a   1.000
_cell.length_b   1.000
_cell.length_c   1.000
_cell.angle_alpha   90.00
_cell.angle_beta   90.00
_cell.angle_gamma   90.00
#
_symmetry.space_group_name_H-M   'P 1'
#
loop_
_entity.id
_entity.type
_entity.pdbx_description
1 polymer ?
#
loop_
_entity_poly.entity_id
_entity_poly.type
_entity_poly.pdbx_seq_one_letter_code
_entity_poly.pdbx_strand_id
1 'polypeptide(L)'
;MKPAVACALRQWQKLLTNNRNQERRRSQRWKARMRKAILLHLEVQHPHSYKSLNSSVPVLELYFGDGCLLKDFRMSRDSLEALMRCLGPERRQAWGHHMTVLTTVYWLAHGLSYSVVSRAFQVPLSTVHRLVHQGVEDIAALRQSVIRLLAGPELEEVGQGFQQLADSPAFSSCVGAIDGCHIRIKTPPGPSGQDYINRKLFPSIQLQAVRWEG
;
A
#
# COMPACT_ATOMS: atom_id res chain seq x y z
N MET A 1 -32.67 -39.01 17.50
CA MET A 1 -31.57 -38.19 18.06
C MET A 1 -31.81 -37.95 19.53
N LYS A 2 -30.87 -38.30 20.43
CA LYS A 2 -31.04 -38.18 21.88
C LYS A 2 -31.06 -36.70 22.31
N PRO A 3 -32.04 -36.23 23.11
CA PRO A 3 -32.22 -34.81 23.47
C PRO A 3 -30.99 -34.20 24.19
N ALA A 4 -30.19 -35.02 24.85
CA ALA A 4 -28.94 -34.62 25.50
C ALA A 4 -27.89 -34.06 24.52
N VAL A 5 -27.78 -34.64 23.31
CA VAL A 5 -26.80 -34.21 22.30
C VAL A 5 -27.15 -32.83 21.74
N ALA A 6 -28.43 -32.56 21.55
CA ALA A 6 -28.91 -31.25 21.10
C ALA A 6 -28.74 -30.14 22.16
N CYS A 7 -28.77 -30.50 23.45
CA CYS A 7 -28.48 -29.56 24.54
C CYS A 7 -26.98 -29.21 24.58
N ALA A 8 -26.12 -30.21 24.49
CA ALA A 8 -24.67 -30.04 24.48
C ALA A 8 -24.18 -29.20 23.29
N LEU A 9 -24.72 -29.42 22.07
CA LEU A 9 -24.39 -28.63 20.88
C LEU A 9 -24.77 -27.15 21.03
N ARG A 10 -25.93 -26.86 21.64
CA ARG A 10 -26.37 -25.48 21.92
C ARG A 10 -25.51 -24.78 22.96
N GLN A 11 -25.08 -25.50 24.00
CA GLN A 11 -24.13 -24.96 24.98
C GLN A 11 -22.76 -24.71 24.34
N TRP A 12 -22.29 -25.61 23.47
CA TRP A 12 -21.01 -25.45 22.79
C TRP A 12 -21.00 -24.27 21.80
N GLN A 13 -22.09 -24.08 21.04
CA GLN A 13 -22.27 -22.88 20.19
C GLN A 13 -22.30 -21.58 21.00
N LYS A 14 -22.94 -21.57 22.18
CA LYS A 14 -22.92 -20.41 23.08
C LYS A 14 -21.52 -20.12 23.61
N LEU A 15 -20.75 -21.15 23.96
CA LEU A 15 -19.36 -20.99 24.41
C LEU A 15 -18.46 -20.44 23.29
N LEU A 16 -18.61 -20.96 22.06
CA LEU A 16 -17.85 -20.47 20.90
C LEU A 16 -18.16 -19.02 20.52
N THR A 17 -19.43 -18.62 20.61
CA THR A 17 -19.82 -17.22 20.33
C THR A 17 -19.35 -16.28 21.43
N ASN A 18 -19.41 -16.71 22.69
CA ASN A 18 -18.92 -15.91 23.81
C ASN A 18 -17.39 -15.74 23.78
N ASN A 19 -16.65 -16.79 23.40
CA ASN A 19 -15.19 -16.71 23.24
C ASN A 19 -14.81 -15.74 22.10
N ARG A 20 -15.46 -15.86 20.92
CA ARG A 20 -15.26 -14.92 19.80
C ARG A 20 -15.61 -13.48 20.17
N ASN A 21 -16.65 -13.26 20.96
CA ASN A 21 -17.02 -11.92 21.44
C ASN A 21 -16.03 -11.37 22.48
N GLN A 22 -15.48 -12.21 23.36
CA GLN A 22 -14.41 -11.83 24.28
C GLN A 22 -13.13 -11.46 23.54
N GLU A 23 -12.73 -12.23 22.53
CA GLU A 23 -11.58 -11.93 21.67
C GLU A 23 -11.77 -10.61 20.91
N ARG A 24 -12.96 -10.37 20.35
CA ARG A 24 -13.31 -9.08 19.72
C ARG A 24 -13.21 -7.91 20.72
N ARG A 25 -13.73 -8.06 21.93
CA ARG A 25 -13.63 -7.03 22.99
C ARG A 25 -12.19 -6.80 23.43
N ARG A 26 -11.38 -7.85 23.53
CA ARG A 26 -9.94 -7.75 23.84
C ARG A 26 -9.18 -7.06 22.72
N SER A 27 -9.45 -7.40 21.46
CA SER A 27 -8.89 -6.74 20.28
C SER A 27 -9.29 -5.26 20.21
N GLN A 28 -10.57 -4.92 20.42
CA GLN A 28 -11.04 -3.53 20.49
C GLN A 28 -10.40 -2.75 21.64
N ARG A 29 -10.28 -3.35 22.83
CA ARG A 29 -9.59 -2.74 23.97
C ARG A 29 -8.10 -2.54 23.68
N TRP A 30 -7.45 -3.49 23.02
CA TRP A 30 -6.07 -3.39 22.60
C TRP A 30 -5.89 -2.28 21.55
N LYS A 31 -6.76 -2.22 20.53
CA LYS A 31 -6.79 -1.12 19.54
C LYS A 31 -7.04 0.24 20.20
N ALA A 32 -7.97 0.35 21.15
CA ALA A 32 -8.24 1.58 21.87
C ALA A 32 -7.06 2.00 22.78
N ARG A 33 -6.40 1.04 23.43
CA ARG A 33 -5.18 1.28 24.21
C ARG A 33 -4.01 1.69 23.33
N MET A 34 -3.87 1.09 22.15
CA MET A 34 -2.86 1.46 21.16
C MET A 34 -3.13 2.85 20.61
N ARG A 35 -4.39 3.18 20.24
CA ARG A 35 -4.82 4.52 19.84
C ARG A 35 -4.49 5.55 20.92
N LYS A 36 -4.84 5.26 22.18
CA LYS A 36 -4.55 6.16 23.31
C LYS A 36 -3.04 6.29 23.53
N ALA A 37 -2.27 5.22 23.41
CA ALA A 37 -0.82 5.25 23.53
C ALA A 37 -0.18 6.06 22.40
N ILE A 38 -0.64 5.92 21.16
CA ILE A 38 -0.16 6.70 20.00
C ILE A 38 -0.55 8.17 20.15
N LEU A 39 -1.81 8.49 20.48
CA LEU A 39 -2.27 9.85 20.76
C LEU A 39 -1.47 10.50 21.89
N LEU A 40 -1.28 9.81 23.01
CA LEU A 40 -0.48 10.31 24.12
C LEU A 40 0.99 10.46 23.74
N HIS A 41 1.56 9.55 22.94
CA HIS A 41 2.94 9.67 22.49
C HIS A 41 3.13 10.85 21.54
N LEU A 42 2.11 11.15 20.72
CA LEU A 42 2.07 12.32 19.84
C LEU A 42 1.85 13.63 20.63
N GLU A 43 1.06 13.62 21.70
CA GLU A 43 0.79 14.77 22.57
C GLU A 43 1.97 15.12 23.49
N VAL A 44 2.66 14.12 24.06
CA VAL A 44 3.72 14.32 25.06
C VAL A 44 5.02 14.90 24.46
N GLN A 45 5.24 14.76 23.15
CA GLN A 45 6.51 15.18 22.53
C GLN A 45 6.61 16.69 22.23
N HIS A 46 5.53 17.48 22.22
CA HIS A 46 5.57 18.87 21.69
C HIS A 46 4.63 19.88 22.39
N PRO A 47 5.12 20.67 23.38
CA PRO A 47 4.32 21.62 24.17
C PRO A 47 3.86 22.90 23.46
N HIS A 48 4.27 23.14 22.20
CA HIS A 48 3.90 24.33 21.44
C HIS A 48 2.95 23.98 20.30
N SER A 49 1.68 24.33 20.51
CA SER A 49 0.49 23.88 19.79
C SER A 49 0.33 24.53 18.40
N TYR A 50 0.75 23.81 17.36
CA TYR A 50 0.23 23.92 15.98
C TYR A 50 -0.16 22.52 15.42
N LYS A 51 -0.17 21.49 16.28
CA LYS A 51 -0.04 20.07 15.91
C LYS A 51 -1.16 19.17 16.42
N SER A 52 -2.40 19.66 16.53
CA SER A 52 -3.53 18.74 16.75
C SER A 52 -3.90 18.06 15.43
N LEU A 53 -3.58 16.77 15.31
CA LEU A 53 -4.11 15.95 14.22
C LEU A 53 -5.63 15.86 14.38
N ASN A 54 -6.37 16.34 13.38
CA ASN A 54 -7.80 16.10 13.33
C ASN A 54 -8.06 14.64 12.95
N SER A 55 -8.07 13.75 13.94
CA SER A 55 -8.32 12.31 13.72
C SER A 55 -9.71 12.00 13.15
N SER A 56 -10.61 12.98 13.15
CA SER A 56 -11.95 12.89 12.58
C SER A 56 -11.98 13.14 11.07
N VAL A 57 -10.84 13.39 10.41
CA VAL A 57 -10.83 13.47 8.94
C VAL A 57 -11.11 12.09 8.35
N PRO A 58 -11.98 11.99 7.32
CA PRO A 58 -12.42 10.69 6.80
C PRO A 58 -11.29 9.73 6.42
N VAL A 59 -10.19 10.26 5.86
CA VAL A 59 -9.03 9.45 5.45
C VAL A 59 -8.28 8.84 6.65
N LEU A 60 -8.15 9.59 7.75
CA LEU A 60 -7.51 9.09 8.97
C LEU A 60 -8.47 8.23 9.78
N GLU A 61 -9.76 8.56 9.82
CA GLU A 61 -10.78 7.73 10.44
C GLU A 61 -10.86 6.35 9.77
N LEU A 62 -10.82 6.31 8.45
CA LEU A 62 -10.77 5.08 7.66
C LEU A 62 -9.50 4.26 7.94
N TYR A 63 -8.34 4.94 8.05
CA TYR A 63 -7.10 4.29 8.43
C TYR A 63 -7.11 3.75 9.86
N PHE A 64 -7.46 4.56 10.86
CA PHE A 64 -7.46 4.13 12.26
C PHE A 64 -8.61 3.18 12.59
N GLY A 65 -9.68 3.20 11.81
CA GLY A 65 -10.80 2.27 11.86
C GLY A 65 -10.49 0.92 11.19
N ASP A 66 -11.54 0.13 10.99
CA ASP A 66 -11.46 -1.17 10.29
C ASP A 66 -11.88 -1.04 8.81
N GLY A 67 -11.73 0.16 8.23
CA GLY A 67 -12.10 0.45 6.85
C GLY A 67 -11.17 -0.22 5.83
N CYS A 68 -11.71 -0.42 4.62
CA CYS A 68 -10.96 -0.96 3.48
C CYS A 68 -10.07 0.13 2.87
N LEU A 69 -8.75 -0.04 2.97
CA LEU A 69 -7.76 0.94 2.52
C LEU A 69 -7.52 0.94 1.00
N LEU A 70 -7.99 -0.08 0.27
CA LEU A 70 -7.67 -0.25 -1.14
C LEU A 70 -8.18 0.90 -2.03
N LYS A 71 -9.28 1.56 -1.65
CA LYS A 71 -9.83 2.67 -2.44
C LYS A 71 -8.97 3.93 -2.36
N ASP A 72 -8.48 4.26 -1.17
CA ASP A 72 -7.81 5.53 -0.88
C ASP A 72 -6.28 5.41 -0.88
N PHE A 73 -5.75 4.22 -0.58
CA PHE A 73 -4.31 3.99 -0.51
C PHE A 73 -3.81 3.01 -1.57
N ARG A 74 -4.71 2.36 -2.34
CA ARG A 74 -4.37 1.29 -3.31
C ARG A 74 -3.55 0.13 -2.74
N MET A 75 -3.54 0.00 -1.42
CA MET A 75 -2.81 -1.03 -0.68
C MET A 75 -3.72 -1.61 0.39
N SER A 76 -3.50 -2.89 0.74
CA SER A 76 -4.13 -3.47 1.92
C SER A 76 -3.51 -2.89 3.19
N ARG A 77 -4.20 -3.08 4.33
CA ARG A 77 -3.67 -2.70 5.64
C ARG A 77 -2.37 -3.41 5.95
N ASP A 78 -2.32 -4.72 5.71
CA ASP A 78 -1.14 -5.53 5.98
C ASP A 78 0.07 -5.07 5.16
N SER A 79 -0.14 -4.74 3.87
CA SER A 79 0.92 -4.21 3.01
C SER A 79 1.40 -2.83 3.45
N LEU A 80 0.49 -1.96 3.88
CA LEU A 80 0.83 -0.63 4.37
C LEU A 80 1.59 -0.69 5.71
N GLU A 81 1.17 -1.57 6.62
CA GLU A 81 1.89 -1.82 7.87
C GLU A 81 3.26 -2.48 7.63
N ALA A 82 3.37 -3.35 6.62
CA ALA A 82 4.66 -3.90 6.19
C ALA A 82 5.59 -2.81 5.66
N LEU A 83 5.08 -1.89 4.84
CA LEU A 83 5.84 -0.74 4.36
C LEU A 83 6.35 0.12 5.52
N MET A 84 5.48 0.46 6.48
CA MET A 84 5.86 1.25 7.65
C MET A 84 6.95 0.56 8.47
N ARG A 85 6.93 -0.77 8.58
CA ARG A 85 7.99 -1.56 9.23
C ARG A 85 9.31 -1.51 8.46
N CYS A 86 9.27 -1.64 7.13
CA CYS A 86 10.48 -1.58 6.29
C CYS A 86 11.19 -0.22 6.37
N LEU A 87 10.43 0.87 6.50
CA LEU A 87 10.97 2.22 6.61
C LEU A 87 11.60 2.52 7.99
N GLY A 88 11.43 1.61 8.97
CA GLY A 88 12.01 1.73 10.31
C GLY A 88 11.30 2.74 11.23
N PRO A 89 11.59 2.72 12.54
CA PRO A 89 11.04 3.71 13.47
C PRO A 89 11.60 5.11 13.21
N GLU A 90 10.72 6.08 13.39
CA GLU A 90 10.83 7.49 13.03
C GLU A 90 12.18 8.17 13.35
N ARG A 91 12.73 8.92 12.39
CA ARG A 91 13.67 10.02 12.69
C ARG A 91 12.86 11.15 13.35
N ARG A 92 13.30 11.72 14.49
CA ARG A 92 12.65 12.84 15.22
C ARG A 92 11.91 13.81 14.29
N GLN A 93 10.62 13.57 14.05
CA GLN A 93 9.81 14.35 13.11
C GLN A 93 8.57 14.88 13.84
N ALA A 94 8.18 16.08 13.44
CA ALA A 94 7.12 16.83 14.09
C ALA A 94 5.70 16.24 13.93
N TRP A 95 5.50 15.27 13.02
CA TRP A 95 4.17 14.81 12.57
C TRP A 95 3.93 13.29 12.70
N GLY A 96 4.93 12.49 13.07
CA GLY A 96 4.75 11.04 13.19
C GLY A 96 5.12 10.28 11.91
N HIS A 97 5.79 9.13 12.05
CA HIS A 97 6.16 8.22 10.97
C HIS A 97 4.93 7.83 10.14
N HIS A 98 3.85 7.52 10.85
CA HIS A 98 2.57 7.15 10.27
C HIS A 98 2.02 8.26 9.36
N MET A 99 2.07 9.53 9.77
CA MET A 99 1.53 10.61 8.96
C MET A 99 2.34 10.83 7.69
N THR A 100 3.66 10.74 7.77
CA THR A 100 4.55 10.81 6.59
C THR A 100 4.17 9.71 5.60
N VAL A 101 4.15 8.45 6.03
CA VAL A 101 3.85 7.31 5.14
C VAL A 101 2.42 7.40 4.58
N LEU A 102 1.42 7.71 5.40
CA LEU A 102 0.03 7.80 4.95
C LEU A 102 -0.17 8.91 3.91
N THR A 103 0.37 10.10 4.18
CA THR A 103 0.25 11.25 3.27
C THR A 103 0.94 10.94 1.95
N THR A 104 2.12 10.33 1.99
CA THR A 104 2.91 9.95 0.81
C THR A 104 2.21 8.88 -0.02
N VAL A 105 1.75 7.80 0.60
CA VAL A 105 1.07 6.70 -0.11
C VAL A 105 -0.23 7.20 -0.73
N TYR A 106 -1.01 8.01 -0.01
CA TYR A 106 -2.24 8.62 -0.56
C TYR A 106 -1.92 9.51 -1.77
N TRP A 107 -0.86 10.31 -1.70
CA TRP A 107 -0.41 11.15 -2.82
C TRP A 107 -0.02 10.30 -4.04
N LEU A 108 0.79 9.25 -3.84
CA LEU A 108 1.22 8.32 -4.89
C LEU A 108 0.04 7.53 -5.49
N ALA A 109 -0.91 7.10 -4.67
CA ALA A 109 -2.05 6.30 -5.07
C ALA A 109 -2.99 7.04 -6.04
N HIS A 110 -3.07 8.36 -5.93
CA HIS A 110 -4.00 9.16 -6.71
C HIS A 110 -3.34 10.13 -7.70
N GLY A 111 -2.03 10.35 -7.61
CA GLY A 111 -1.32 11.31 -8.47
C GLY A 111 -1.86 12.74 -8.32
N LEU A 112 -2.27 13.12 -7.12
CA LEU A 112 -2.99 14.37 -6.85
C LEU A 112 -2.05 15.57 -6.69
N SER A 113 -2.59 16.79 -6.79
CA SER A 113 -1.84 17.96 -6.35
C SER A 113 -1.72 18.01 -4.83
N TYR A 114 -0.64 18.59 -4.32
CA TYR A 114 -0.41 18.77 -2.87
C TYR A 114 -1.57 19.50 -2.17
N SER A 115 -2.27 20.40 -2.88
CA SER A 115 -3.42 21.12 -2.32
C SER A 115 -4.64 20.23 -2.05
N VAL A 116 -4.83 19.17 -2.84
CA VAL A 116 -5.92 18.21 -2.61
C VAL A 116 -5.59 17.35 -1.39
N VAL A 117 -4.34 16.88 -1.30
CA VAL A 117 -3.88 16.10 -0.13
C VAL A 117 -3.93 16.94 1.15
N SER A 118 -3.54 18.21 1.08
CA SER A 118 -3.67 19.17 2.19
C SER A 118 -5.10 19.26 2.72
N ARG A 119 -6.09 19.37 1.83
CA ARG A 119 -7.51 19.39 2.24
C ARG A 119 -7.96 18.04 2.80
N ALA A 120 -7.55 16.92 2.21
CA ALA A 120 -7.95 15.58 2.64
C ALA A 120 -7.46 15.23 4.05
N PHE A 121 -6.21 15.59 4.37
CA PHE A 121 -5.61 15.34 5.69
C PHE A 121 -5.80 16.51 6.67
N GLN A 122 -6.34 17.65 6.23
CA GLN A 122 -6.38 18.91 6.97
C GLN A 122 -5.00 19.32 7.52
N VAL A 123 -3.96 19.10 6.71
CA VAL A 123 -2.57 19.44 7.01
C VAL A 123 -2.16 20.62 6.13
N PRO A 124 -1.41 21.62 6.64
CA PRO A 124 -0.96 22.75 5.84
C PRO A 124 -0.17 22.33 4.61
N LEU A 125 -0.37 23.05 3.50
CA LEU A 125 0.24 22.72 2.19
C LEU A 125 1.76 22.54 2.26
N SER A 126 2.46 23.44 2.94
CA SER A 126 3.92 23.37 3.12
C SER A 126 4.37 22.11 3.87
N THR A 127 3.55 21.66 4.82
CA THR A 127 3.80 20.42 5.56
C THR A 127 3.58 19.21 4.67
N VAL A 128 2.48 19.17 3.91
CA VAL A 128 2.24 18.08 2.94
C VAL A 128 3.39 17.94 1.97
N HIS A 129 3.88 19.05 1.40
CA HIS A 129 5.03 19.03 0.50
C HIS A 129 6.25 18.36 1.16
N ARG A 130 6.59 18.77 2.38
CA ARG A 130 7.72 18.19 3.13
C ARG A 130 7.52 16.70 3.44
N LEU A 131 6.31 16.30 3.85
CA LEU A 131 6.00 14.90 4.16
C LEU A 131 6.10 14.01 2.92
N VAL A 132 5.52 14.44 1.80
CA VAL A 132 5.53 13.68 0.55
C VAL A 132 6.96 13.50 0.04
N HIS A 133 7.73 14.59 -0.06
CA HIS A 133 9.12 14.50 -0.54
C HIS A 133 9.96 13.56 0.32
N GLN A 134 9.89 13.71 1.66
CA GLN A 134 10.61 12.83 2.57
C GLN A 134 10.18 11.37 2.42
N GLY A 135 8.87 11.10 2.42
CA GLY A 135 8.38 9.73 2.31
C GLY A 135 8.73 9.09 0.96
N VAL A 136 8.76 9.85 -0.14
CA VAL A 136 9.20 9.35 -1.44
C VAL A 136 10.68 8.99 -1.40
N GLU A 137 11.54 9.82 -0.80
CA GLU A 137 12.96 9.52 -0.63
C GLU A 137 13.18 8.27 0.24
N ASP A 138 12.45 8.15 1.34
CA ASP A 138 12.56 7.00 2.24
C ASP A 138 12.12 5.71 1.54
N ILE A 139 11.01 5.75 0.79
CA ILE A 139 10.54 4.62 -0.03
C ILE A 139 11.57 4.28 -1.13
N ALA A 140 12.11 5.29 -1.81
CA ALA A 140 13.12 5.11 -2.85
C ALA A 140 14.44 4.54 -2.30
N ALA A 141 14.75 4.75 -1.03
CA ALA A 141 15.91 4.15 -0.38
C ALA A 141 15.75 2.63 -0.20
N LEU A 142 14.52 2.11 -0.07
CA LEU A 142 14.24 0.67 -0.02
C LEU A 142 14.48 -0.05 -1.35
N ARG A 143 14.72 0.67 -2.45
CA ARG A 143 14.88 0.05 -3.78
C ARG A 143 15.94 -1.05 -3.80
N GLN A 144 17.07 -0.86 -3.13
CA GLN A 144 18.19 -1.80 -3.16
C GLN A 144 17.94 -3.05 -2.29
N SER A 145 17.09 -2.94 -1.27
CA SER A 145 16.75 -4.09 -0.43
C SER A 145 15.62 -4.93 -1.03
N VAL A 146 14.72 -4.30 -1.79
CA VAL A 146 13.52 -4.93 -2.37
C VAL A 146 13.70 -5.35 -3.82
N ILE A 147 14.35 -4.54 -4.65
CA ILE A 147 14.62 -4.85 -6.06
C ILE A 147 16.00 -5.51 -6.13
N ARG A 148 16.01 -6.83 -6.26
CA ARG A 148 17.23 -7.61 -6.48
C ARG A 148 17.23 -8.12 -7.91
N LEU A 149 18.32 -7.89 -8.62
CA LEU A 149 18.57 -8.56 -9.88
C LEU A 149 18.95 -10.01 -9.55
N LEU A 150 18.31 -10.94 -10.24
CA LEU A 150 18.63 -12.36 -10.15
C LEU A 150 20.08 -12.57 -10.61
N ALA A 151 20.79 -13.49 -9.97
CA ALA A 151 22.17 -13.81 -10.33
C ALA A 151 22.45 -15.31 -10.22
N GLY A 152 23.31 -15.80 -11.11
CA GLY A 152 23.79 -17.18 -11.07
C GLY A 152 22.66 -18.21 -11.28
N PRO A 153 22.58 -19.27 -10.46
CA PRO A 153 21.63 -20.39 -10.66
C PRO A 153 20.15 -19.97 -10.68
N GLU A 154 19.79 -18.87 -10.02
CA GLU A 154 18.42 -18.36 -9.98
C GLU A 154 17.92 -17.91 -11.36
N LEU A 155 18.82 -17.45 -12.24
CA LEU A 155 18.47 -17.09 -13.62
C LEU A 155 18.06 -18.30 -14.45
N GLU A 156 18.75 -19.43 -14.26
CA GLU A 156 18.43 -20.68 -14.96
C GLU A 156 17.09 -21.24 -14.49
N GLU A 157 16.82 -21.20 -13.19
CA GLU A 157 15.54 -21.64 -12.62
C GLU A 157 14.38 -20.79 -13.15
N VAL A 158 14.53 -19.46 -13.15
CA VAL A 158 13.50 -18.55 -13.67
C VAL A 158 13.28 -18.75 -15.18
N GLY A 159 14.36 -18.89 -15.95
CA GLY A 159 14.27 -19.17 -17.39
C GLY A 159 13.55 -20.49 -17.70
N GLN A 160 13.86 -21.56 -16.94
CA GLN A 160 13.16 -22.85 -17.05
C GLN A 160 11.67 -22.70 -16.70
N GLY A 161 11.34 -21.97 -15.64
CA GLY A 161 9.95 -21.70 -15.26
C GLY A 161 9.18 -20.98 -16.37
N PHE A 162 9.76 -19.96 -16.99
CA PHE A 162 9.14 -19.26 -18.11
C PHE A 162 9.00 -20.14 -19.36
N GLN A 163 10.01 -20.96 -19.69
CA GLN A 163 9.92 -21.93 -20.78
C GLN A 163 8.76 -22.91 -20.58
N GLN A 164 8.60 -23.43 -19.36
CA GLN A 164 7.51 -24.35 -19.02
C GLN A 164 6.14 -23.67 -19.09
N LEU A 165 6.02 -22.44 -18.55
CA LEU A 165 4.77 -21.68 -18.56
C LEU A 165 4.34 -21.27 -19.98
N ALA A 166 5.29 -20.95 -20.85
CA ALA A 166 5.03 -20.51 -22.21
C ALA A 166 5.01 -21.65 -23.24
N ASP A 167 5.32 -22.88 -22.82
CA ASP A 167 5.51 -24.06 -23.68
C ASP A 167 6.40 -23.77 -24.90
N SER A 168 7.49 -23.04 -24.67
CA SER A 168 8.36 -22.58 -25.76
C SER A 168 9.81 -22.37 -25.30
N PRO A 169 10.80 -22.94 -26.01
CA PRO A 169 12.22 -22.76 -25.68
C PRO A 169 12.68 -21.31 -25.87
N ALA A 170 11.92 -20.45 -26.56
CA ALA A 170 12.25 -19.03 -26.72
C ALA A 170 12.29 -18.27 -25.38
N PHE A 171 11.65 -18.79 -24.33
CA PHE A 171 11.60 -18.17 -23.02
C PHE A 171 12.63 -18.73 -22.03
N SER A 172 13.52 -19.65 -22.45
CA SER A 172 14.55 -20.25 -21.59
C SER A 172 15.56 -19.24 -21.04
N SER A 173 15.71 -18.09 -21.67
CA SER A 173 16.57 -16.98 -21.23
C SER A 173 15.77 -15.82 -20.61
N CYS A 174 14.48 -16.01 -20.33
CA CYS A 174 13.66 -14.98 -19.70
C CYS A 174 14.06 -14.82 -18.23
N VAL A 175 14.42 -13.61 -17.83
CA VAL A 175 14.86 -13.28 -16.46
C VAL A 175 13.78 -12.58 -15.64
N GLY A 176 12.58 -12.43 -16.20
CA GLY A 176 11.47 -11.72 -15.59
C GLY A 176 10.50 -11.14 -16.62
N ALA A 177 9.36 -10.65 -16.12
CA ALA A 177 8.36 -9.99 -16.93
C ALA A 177 8.08 -8.58 -16.39
N ILE A 178 8.01 -7.60 -17.30
CA ILE A 178 7.63 -6.23 -16.99
C ILE A 178 6.28 -5.95 -17.67
N ASP A 179 5.26 -5.66 -16.87
CA ASP A 179 3.96 -5.30 -17.43
C ASP A 179 4.02 -3.96 -18.16
N GLY A 180 3.24 -3.82 -19.24
CA GLY A 180 3.18 -2.62 -20.06
C GLY A 180 2.08 -1.68 -19.61
N CYS A 181 2.42 -0.41 -19.33
CA CYS A 181 1.40 0.62 -19.13
C CYS A 181 1.08 1.29 -20.47
N HIS A 182 -0.18 1.32 -20.89
CA HIS A 182 -0.58 1.97 -22.14
C HIS A 182 -1.23 3.34 -21.86
N ILE A 183 -0.58 4.41 -22.34
CA ILE A 183 -1.14 5.76 -22.31
C ILE A 183 -1.96 5.97 -23.57
N ARG A 184 -3.26 6.22 -23.42
CA ARG A 184 -4.16 6.46 -24.55
C ARG A 184 -3.79 7.76 -25.26
N ILE A 185 -3.73 7.71 -26.60
CA ILE A 185 -3.45 8.88 -27.44
C ILE A 185 -4.58 9.09 -28.45
N LYS A 186 -4.58 10.25 -29.09
CA LYS A 186 -5.32 10.43 -30.35
C LYS A 186 -4.58 9.65 -31.44
N THR A 187 -5.31 9.00 -32.34
CA THR A 187 -4.71 8.29 -33.47
C THR A 187 -3.86 9.27 -34.29
N PRO A 188 -2.56 8.98 -34.49
CA PRO A 188 -1.74 9.80 -35.38
C PRO A 188 -2.34 9.83 -36.79
N PRO A 189 -2.31 11.00 -37.47
CA PRO A 189 -2.79 11.09 -38.84
C PRO A 189 -1.88 10.31 -39.79
N GLY A 190 -2.47 9.73 -40.84
CA GLY A 190 -1.73 8.97 -41.86
C GLY A 190 -1.71 7.46 -41.63
N PRO A 191 -0.96 6.72 -42.47
CA PRO A 191 -0.99 5.25 -42.49
C PRO A 191 -0.42 4.60 -41.23
N SER A 192 0.48 5.28 -40.51
CA SER A 192 1.08 4.79 -39.27
C SER A 192 0.14 4.80 -38.06
N GLY A 193 -1.09 5.34 -38.19
CA GLY A 193 -2.05 5.35 -37.09
C GLY A 193 -2.45 3.96 -36.60
N GLN A 194 -2.35 2.94 -37.45
CA GLN A 194 -2.63 1.55 -37.10
C GLN A 194 -1.57 0.95 -36.17
N ASP A 195 -0.33 1.44 -36.24
CA ASP A 195 0.80 0.96 -35.42
C ASP A 195 0.62 1.27 -33.93
N TYR A 196 -0.29 2.20 -33.60
CA TYR A 196 -0.57 2.61 -32.23
C TYR A 196 -1.75 1.85 -31.62
N ILE A 197 -2.41 0.96 -32.36
CA ILE A 197 -3.53 0.16 -31.83
C ILE A 197 -2.99 -0.95 -30.94
N ASN A 198 -3.34 -0.91 -29.65
CA ASN A 198 -2.95 -1.96 -28.71
C ASN A 198 -3.85 -3.21 -28.81
N ARG A 199 -3.51 -4.24 -28.02
CA ARG A 199 -4.31 -5.48 -27.88
C ARG A 199 -5.78 -5.24 -27.48
N LYS A 200 -6.09 -4.11 -26.84
CA LYS A 200 -7.46 -3.71 -26.44
C LYS A 200 -8.16 -2.86 -27.51
N LEU A 201 -7.62 -2.81 -28.73
CA LEU A 201 -8.19 -2.14 -29.89
C LEU A 201 -8.39 -0.63 -29.71
N PHE A 202 -7.47 0.04 -28.98
CA PHE A 202 -7.45 1.50 -28.94
C PHE A 202 -6.05 2.09 -29.14
N PRO A 203 -5.95 3.32 -29.68
CA PRO A 203 -4.66 3.98 -29.88
C PRO A 203 -3.97 4.31 -28.56
N SER A 204 -2.73 3.86 -28.39
CA SER A 204 -1.95 4.11 -27.17
C SER A 204 -0.44 3.99 -27.42
N ILE A 205 0.34 4.59 -26.53
CA ILE A 205 1.80 4.39 -26.45
C ILE A 205 2.09 3.54 -25.22
N GLN A 206 2.95 2.54 -25.38
CA GLN A 206 3.45 1.72 -24.29
C GLN A 206 4.53 2.50 -23.53
N LEU A 207 4.28 2.75 -22.25
CA LEU A 207 5.23 3.30 -21.30
C LEU A 207 5.94 2.13 -20.61
N GLN A 208 7.16 1.85 -21.05
CA GLN A 208 8.08 0.95 -20.37
C GLN A 208 9.42 1.68 -20.21
N ALA A 209 9.95 1.66 -18.99
CA ALA A 209 11.26 2.16 -18.70
C ALA A 209 12.12 0.99 -18.25
N VAL A 210 13.14 0.67 -19.04
CA VAL A 210 14.20 -0.24 -18.63
C VAL A 210 15.41 0.63 -18.35
N ARG A 211 15.88 0.62 -17.11
CA ARG A 211 17.11 1.30 -16.74
C ARG A 211 18.26 0.45 -17.27
N TRP A 212 18.97 0.97 -18.27
CA TRP A 212 20.23 0.40 -18.70
C TRP A 212 21.34 0.92 -17.79
N GLU A 213 21.97 0.02 -17.04
CA GLU A 213 23.23 0.32 -16.35
C GLU A 213 24.34 -0.31 -17.20
N GLY A 214 25.15 0.54 -17.84
CA GLY A 214 26.34 0.17 -18.57
C GLY A 214 27.58 0.68 -17.87
#